data_AF-A0A286Y295-F1
#
_entry.id   AF-A0A286Y295-F1
#
_cell.length_a   1.000
_cell.length_b   1.000
_cell.length_c   1.000
_cell.angle_alpha   90.00
_cell.angle_beta   90.00
_cell.angle_gamma   90.00
#
_symmetry.space_group_name_H-M   'P 1'
#
loop_
_entity.id
_entity.type
_entity.pdbx_description
1 polymer ?
#
loop_
_entity_poly.entity_id
_entity_poly.type
_entity_poly.pdbx_seq_one_letter_code
_entity_poly.pdbx_strand_id
1 'polypeptide(L)'
;MEKNSTVDFKALEKELQASLAADEKYKRENAAKLRAVAQKVPSYEDFRNIVLASHLKPLERKDRMSGKRTVSWNYHAAQGKIFQEDVAVEISQQSSQMSPEPFSFS
;
A
#
# COMPACT_ATOMS: atom_id res chain seq x y z
N MET A 1 27.65 45.24 33.22
CA MET A 1 26.95 45.48 31.94
C MET A 1 26.79 44.15 31.22
N GLU A 2 25.58 43.60 31.20
CA GLU A 2 25.24 42.51 30.29
C GLU A 2 25.40 43.03 28.86
N LYS A 3 26.23 42.34 28.07
CA LYS A 3 26.43 42.67 26.67
C LYS A 3 25.15 42.22 25.97
N ASN A 4 24.37 43.17 25.46
CA ASN A 4 23.30 42.89 24.52
C ASN A 4 23.92 42.19 23.31
N SER A 5 23.99 40.86 23.38
CA SER A 5 24.38 39.99 22.28
C SER A 5 23.35 40.21 21.20
N THR A 6 23.71 40.99 20.18
CA THR A 6 22.94 41.14 18.96
C THR A 6 22.51 39.76 18.49
N VAL A 7 21.22 39.47 18.58
CA VAL A 7 20.65 38.17 18.22
C VAL A 7 21.01 37.89 16.76
N ASP A 8 21.70 36.78 16.52
CA ASP A 8 22.01 36.35 15.16
C ASP A 8 20.75 35.72 14.54
N PHE A 9 20.01 36.53 13.78
CA PHE A 9 18.79 36.10 13.10
C PHE A 9 19.04 34.93 12.13
N LYS A 10 20.25 34.79 11.56
CA LYS A 10 20.56 33.68 10.65
C LYS A 10 20.73 32.37 11.40
N ALA A 11 21.38 32.41 12.56
CA ALA A 11 21.49 31.24 13.43
C ALA A 11 20.11 30.78 13.90
N LEU A 12 19.25 31.73 14.28
CA LEU A 12 17.88 31.45 14.73
C LEU A 12 17.01 30.87 13.61
N GLU A 13 17.11 31.40 12.39
CA GLU A 13 16.39 30.85 11.23
C GLU A 13 16.82 29.41 10.93
N LYS A 14 18.12 29.12 11.01
CA LYS A 14 18.65 27.77 10.80
C LYS A 14 18.13 26.79 11.86
N GLU A 15 18.07 27.21 13.12
CA GLU A 15 17.50 26.40 14.20
C GLU A 15 16.02 26.11 13.98
N LEU A 16 15.25 27.13 13.56
CA LEU A 16 13.85 26.99 13.22
C LEU A 16 13.65 25.99 12.07
N GLN A 17 14.40 26.15 10.98
CA GLN A 17 14.33 25.25 9.83
C GLN A 17 14.68 23.82 10.21
N ALA A 18 15.70 23.62 11.04
CA ALA A 18 16.09 22.29 11.54
C ALA A 18 14.97 21.65 12.38
N SER A 19 14.34 22.44 13.25
CA SER A 19 13.22 21.99 14.09
C SER A 19 12.00 21.59 13.26
N LEU A 20 11.63 22.42 12.28
CA LEU A 20 10.54 22.12 11.35
C LEU A 20 10.82 20.84 10.55
N ALA A 21 12.03 20.69 10.02
CA ALA A 21 12.41 19.51 9.26
C ALA A 21 12.35 18.22 10.12
N ALA A 22 12.76 18.30 11.38
CA ALA A 22 12.67 17.19 12.34
C ALA A 22 11.21 16.80 12.61
N ASP A 23 10.34 17.79 12.84
CA ASP A 23 8.91 17.55 13.06
C ASP A 23 8.23 16.93 11.85
N GLU A 24 8.53 17.42 10.65
CA GLU A 24 8.00 16.83 9.43
C GLU A 24 8.46 15.39 9.24
N LYS A 25 9.74 15.10 9.52
CA LYS A 25 10.27 13.72 9.48
C LYS A 25 9.52 12.83 10.46
N TYR A 26 9.36 13.28 11.71
CA TYR A 26 8.62 12.55 12.73
C TYR A 26 7.17 12.26 12.31
N LYS A 27 6.48 13.26 11.75
CA LYS A 27 5.10 13.10 11.24
C LYS A 27 5.02 12.04 10.14
N ARG A 28 5.95 12.05 9.17
CA ARG A 28 5.99 11.05 8.09
C ARG A 28 6.24 9.64 8.61
N GLU A 29 7.21 9.47 9.50
CA GLU A 29 7.52 8.17 10.10
C GLU A 29 6.37 7.64 10.94
N ASN A 30 5.75 8.49 11.77
CA ASN A 30 4.61 8.08 12.58
C ASN A 30 3.39 7.70 11.73
N ALA A 31 3.12 8.44 10.66
CA ALA A 31 2.09 8.08 9.70
C ALA A 31 2.39 6.71 9.04
N ALA A 32 3.65 6.40 8.73
CA ALA A 32 4.05 5.09 8.22
C ALA A 32 3.87 3.98 9.28
N LYS A 33 4.24 4.23 10.54
CA LYS A 33 4.01 3.30 11.66
C LYS A 33 2.53 2.96 11.81
N LEU A 34 1.66 3.99 11.84
CA LEU A 34 0.21 3.81 11.96
C LEU A 34 -0.36 3.02 10.77
N ARG A 35 0.10 3.32 9.54
CA ARG A 35 -0.31 2.55 8.35
C ARG A 35 0.11 1.10 8.41
N ALA A 36 1.34 0.80 8.81
CA ALA A 36 1.84 -0.57 8.91
C ALA A 36 1.07 -1.37 9.97
N VAL A 37 0.75 -0.75 11.12
CA VAL A 37 -0.10 -1.36 12.15
C VAL A 37 -1.52 -1.61 11.62
N ALA A 38 -2.11 -0.63 10.95
CA ALA A 38 -3.45 -0.76 10.37
C ALA A 38 -3.53 -1.87 9.30
N GLN A 39 -2.46 -2.06 8.53
CA GLN A 39 -2.33 -3.13 7.53
C GLN A 39 -2.04 -4.51 8.14
N LYS A 40 -1.80 -4.62 9.46
CA LYS A 40 -1.48 -5.87 10.16
C LYS A 40 -0.33 -6.63 9.50
N VAL A 41 0.75 -5.90 9.24
CA VAL A 41 1.95 -6.43 8.58
C VAL A 41 2.49 -7.66 9.34
N PRO A 42 2.84 -8.77 8.65
CA PRO A 42 3.09 -10.07 9.29
C PRO A 42 4.45 -10.19 10.00
N SER A 43 5.43 -9.36 9.65
CA SER A 43 6.77 -9.39 10.25
C SER A 43 7.26 -8.01 10.70
N TYR A 44 8.17 -7.99 11.67
CA TYR A 44 8.83 -6.76 12.10
C TYR A 44 9.71 -6.16 11.00
N GLU A 45 10.37 -7.00 10.20
CA GLU A 45 11.21 -6.52 9.09
C GLU A 45 10.37 -5.77 8.06
N ASP A 46 9.19 -6.27 7.73
CA ASP A 46 8.25 -5.56 6.84
C ASP A 46 7.79 -4.24 7.44
N PHE A 47 7.46 -4.22 8.74
CA PHE A 47 7.13 -2.98 9.46
C PHE A 47 8.28 -1.97 9.39
N ARG A 48 9.50 -2.41 9.68
CA ARG A 48 10.72 -1.60 9.64
C ARG A 48 10.96 -1.04 8.25
N ASN A 49 10.83 -1.86 7.22
CA ASN A 49 10.99 -1.46 5.82
C ASN A 49 9.98 -0.38 5.42
N ILE A 50 8.71 -0.52 5.82
CA ILE A 50 7.66 0.49 5.55
C ILE A 50 7.99 1.82 6.22
N VAL A 51 8.46 1.81 7.47
CA VAL A 51 8.78 3.04 8.21
C VAL A 51 10.03 3.72 7.64
N LEU A 52 11.07 2.96 7.30
CA LEU A 52 12.28 3.49 6.67
C LEU A 52 11.98 4.10 5.30
N ALA A 53 11.10 3.46 4.53
CA ALA A 53 10.65 3.93 3.23
C ALA A 53 9.63 5.10 3.29
N SER A 54 9.33 5.65 4.48
CA SER A 54 8.30 6.69 4.66
C SER A 54 8.55 7.98 3.88
N HIS A 55 9.80 8.25 3.52
CA HIS A 55 10.20 9.42 2.73
C HIS A 55 10.02 9.21 1.21
N LEU A 56 9.70 8.00 0.75
CA LEU A 56 9.50 7.72 -0.67
C LEU A 56 8.19 8.32 -1.18
N LYS A 57 8.23 8.93 -2.36
CA LYS A 57 7.04 9.44 -3.05
C LYS A 57 6.31 8.28 -3.74
N PRO A 58 4.97 8.28 -3.77
CA PRO A 58 4.23 7.36 -4.61
C PRO A 58 4.69 7.48 -6.06
N LEU A 59 4.81 6.34 -6.75
CA LEU A 59 5.20 6.32 -8.15
C LEU A 59 4.17 7.10 -9.00
N GLU A 60 4.67 8.02 -9.82
CA GLU A 60 3.82 8.76 -10.74
C GLU A 60 3.48 7.90 -11.96
N ARG A 61 2.46 8.31 -12.72
CA ARG A 61 2.04 7.56 -13.93
C ARG A 61 3.15 7.41 -14.96
N LYS A 62 4.06 8.38 -15.03
CA LYS A 62 5.24 8.38 -15.89
C LYS A 62 6.34 7.41 -15.42
N ASP A 63 6.38 7.10 -14.12
CA ASP A 63 7.36 6.18 -13.53
C ASP A 63 6.90 4.72 -13.67
N ARG A 64 5.61 4.50 -13.93
CA ARG A 64 5.09 3.18 -14.24
C ARG A 64 5.69 2.75 -15.58
N MET A 65 6.47 1.66 -15.56
CA MET A 65 6.98 1.02 -16.77
C MET A 65 5.84 0.89 -17.80
N SER A 66 5.93 1.69 -18.86
CA SER A 66 4.97 1.75 -19.96
C SER A 66 5.14 0.55 -20.91
N GLY A 67 5.37 -0.64 -20.34
CA GLY A 67 5.23 -1.87 -21.07
C GLY A 67 3.75 -2.13 -21.29
N LYS A 68 3.36 -2.56 -22.50
CA LYS A 68 2.02 -3.05 -22.81
C LYS A 68 1.67 -4.13 -21.78
N ARG A 69 0.92 -3.79 -20.74
CA ARG A 69 0.39 -4.77 -19.79
C ARG A 69 -0.79 -5.44 -20.47
N THR A 70 -0.49 -6.38 -21.37
CA THR A 70 -1.43 -7.37 -21.89
C THR A 70 -1.63 -8.44 -20.82
N VAL A 71 -2.06 -8.04 -19.63
CA VAL A 71 -2.55 -8.98 -18.63
C VAL A 71 -3.93 -8.49 -18.26
N SER A 72 -4.92 -9.01 -18.98
CA SER A 72 -6.29 -8.91 -18.51
C SER A 72 -6.36 -9.71 -17.22
N TRP A 73 -6.65 -9.02 -16.11
CA TRP A 73 -6.93 -9.67 -14.82
C TRP A 73 -8.07 -10.69 -14.93
N ASN A 74 -8.87 -10.59 -16.00
CA ASN A 74 -9.82 -11.60 -16.42
C ASN A 74 -9.20 -12.51 -17.48
N TYR A 75 -8.93 -13.76 -17.12
CA TYR A 75 -8.59 -14.82 -18.08
C TYR A 75 -9.70 -15.00 -19.14
N HIS A 76 -10.96 -14.96 -18.71
CA HIS A 76 -12.12 -15.07 -19.59
C HIS A 76 -12.29 -13.89 -20.57
N ALA A 77 -11.73 -12.72 -20.26
CA ALA A 77 -11.77 -11.56 -21.17
C ALA A 77 -10.73 -11.67 -22.31
N ALA A 78 -9.69 -12.49 -22.17
CA ALA A 78 -8.70 -12.74 -23.22
C ALA A 78 -9.16 -13.79 -24.24
N GLN A 79 -10.13 -14.64 -23.88
CA GLN A 79 -10.62 -15.75 -24.69
C GLN A 79 -11.49 -15.30 -25.88
N GLY A 80 -12.02 -14.07 -25.90
CA GLY A 80 -12.93 -13.60 -26.96
C GLY A 80 -12.31 -13.40 -28.36
N LYS A 81 -11.04 -13.76 -28.56
CA LYS A 81 -10.34 -13.63 -29.87
C LYS A 81 -9.73 -14.93 -30.38
N ILE A 82 -9.94 -16.05 -29.68
CA ILE A 82 -9.50 -17.37 -30.09
C ILE A 82 -10.72 -18.29 -29.89
N PHE A 83 -11.02 -19.15 -30.86
CA PHE A 83 -12.16 -20.09 -30.87
C PHE A 83 -13.51 -19.49 -31.33
N GLN A 84 -13.59 -19.11 -32.61
CA GLN A 84 -14.62 -19.74 -33.43
C GLN A 84 -14.08 -21.14 -33.75
N GLU A 85 -14.57 -22.16 -33.04
CA GLU A 85 -14.70 -23.52 -33.53
C GLU A 85 -15.49 -24.31 -32.47
N ASP A 86 -16.63 -24.81 -32.92
CA ASP A 86 -17.66 -25.51 -32.15
C ASP A 86 -17.13 -26.79 -31.51
N VAL A 87 -17.07 -26.86 -30.19
CA VAL A 87 -17.19 -28.13 -29.47
C VAL A 87 -18.06 -27.92 -28.24
N ALA A 88 -19.32 -28.33 -28.37
CA ALA A 88 -20.21 -28.51 -27.24
C ALA A 88 -19.60 -29.58 -26.31
N VAL A 89 -19.02 -29.14 -25.19
CA VAL A 89 -18.70 -30.03 -24.06
C VAL A 89 -19.70 -29.70 -22.97
N GLU A 90 -20.67 -30.60 -22.78
CA GLU A 90 -21.58 -30.61 -21.65
C GLU A 90 -20.78 -30.61 -20.34
N ILE A 91 -20.90 -29.54 -19.56
CA ILE A 91 -20.37 -29.47 -18.20
C ILE A 91 -21.48 -29.94 -17.26
N SER A 92 -21.36 -31.18 -16.79
CA SER A 92 -22.21 -31.77 -15.78
C SER A 92 -22.09 -30.99 -14.46
N GLN A 93 -23.16 -30.30 -14.06
CA GLN A 93 -23.24 -29.60 -12.78
C GLN A 93 -23.50 -30.63 -11.67
N GLN A 94 -22.45 -31.04 -10.96
CA GLN A 94 -22.63 -31.71 -9.68
C GLN A 94 -22.71 -30.65 -8.58
N SER A 95 -23.93 -30.17 -8.34
CA SER A 95 -24.26 -29.34 -7.17
C SER A 95 -24.03 -30.16 -5.89
N SER A 96 -22.95 -29.88 -5.17
CA SER A 96 -22.80 -30.32 -3.79
C SER A 96 -23.69 -29.45 -2.91
N GLN A 97 -24.91 -29.94 -2.71
CA GLN A 97 -25.95 -29.38 -1.88
C GLN A 97 -25.59 -29.62 -0.40
N MET A 98 -24.93 -28.66 0.24
CA MET A 98 -24.78 -28.67 1.71
C MET A 98 -26.08 -28.18 2.35
N SER A 99 -26.85 -29.12 2.90
CA SER A 99 -27.96 -28.84 3.81
C SER A 99 -27.43 -28.60 5.23
N PRO A 100 -27.88 -27.58 5.97
CA PRO A 100 -27.64 -27.49 7.40
C PRO A 100 -28.66 -28.35 8.14
N GLU A 101 -28.21 -29.41 8.81
CA GLU A 101 -29.01 -30.19 9.77
C GLU A 101 -29.41 -29.31 10.97
N PRO A 102 -30.68 -29.33 11.43
CA PRO A 102 -31.06 -28.68 12.68
C PRO A 102 -30.61 -29.52 13.88
N PHE A 103 -29.80 -28.92 14.75
CA PHE A 103 -29.43 -29.50 16.04
C PHE A 103 -30.69 -29.83 16.86
N SER A 104 -30.93 -31.13 17.06
CA SER A 104 -31.92 -31.62 18.01
C SER A 104 -31.30 -31.64 19.40
N PHE A 105 -31.86 -30.85 20.32
CA PHE A 105 -31.52 -30.90 21.75
C PHE A 105 -32.46 -31.92 22.43
N SER A 106 -31.88 -32.83 23.21
CA SER A 106 -32.60 -33.84 24.01
C SER A 106 -32.90 -33.33 25.41
#